data_AF-A0A239QVW6-F1
#
_entry.id   AF-A0A239QVW6-F1
#
_cell.length_a   1.000
_cell.length_b   1.000
_cell.length_c   1.000
_cell.angle_alpha   90.00
_cell.angle_beta   90.00
_cell.angle_gamma   90.00
#
_symmetry.space_group_name_H-M   'P 1'
#
loop_
_entity.id
_entity.type
_entity.pdbx_description
1 polymer ?
#
loop_
_entity_poly.entity_id
_entity_poly.type
_entity_poly.pdbx_seq_one_letter_code
_entity_poly.pdbx_strand_id
1 'polypeptide(L)'
;MATEKKKVVKSSAAVPEAKTSSKTKGATWAPTPEAKRKAVTFRWIAAVLWALAIAGEAYAIFGVLANAPVNMTLLIVLIVVIGALAIVGNLLWRKANQLDPASEKDKFRFWVQNQLGAIITMIAFLPLVVLILVNKDMDPKQKTIATVIAAIVAIPAFITGAELNSNSVEQMSAEQQQIIAITGVDEVFWTKSGKVYHLCQDAHYVNIDSADGEITKGSIAQANAEGKRAPAQQTIKTESNQCGFTYVTPEEVRQQLLDDTDDVTDDATDDEVEETESEG
;
A
#
# COMPACT_ATOMS: atom_id res chain seq x y z
N MET A 1 36.17 18.65 4.60
CA MET A 1 36.19 17.21 4.87
C MET A 1 35.82 16.51 3.56
N ALA A 2 36.63 15.56 3.09
CA ALA A 2 36.31 14.81 1.88
C ALA A 2 35.10 13.93 2.19
N THR A 3 33.95 14.19 1.56
CA THR A 3 32.80 13.29 1.57
C THR A 3 33.26 12.00 0.90
N GLU A 4 33.40 10.94 1.69
CA GLU A 4 33.70 9.61 1.18
C GLU A 4 32.58 9.23 0.20
N LYS A 5 32.94 8.97 -1.07
CA LYS A 5 31.96 8.68 -2.12
C LYS A 5 31.25 7.38 -1.78
N LYS A 6 29.94 7.45 -1.56
CA LYS A 6 29.10 6.30 -1.24
C LYS A 6 29.04 5.32 -2.40
N LYS A 7 28.99 4.03 -2.08
CA LYS A 7 28.94 2.97 -3.08
C LYS A 7 27.51 2.81 -3.59
N VAL A 8 27.30 3.04 -4.88
CA VAL A 8 26.00 2.83 -5.52
C VAL A 8 25.90 1.38 -6.02
N VAL A 9 24.90 0.65 -5.55
CA VAL A 9 24.61 -0.75 -5.91
C VAL A 9 23.29 -0.84 -6.68
N LYS A 10 23.20 -1.74 -7.65
CA LYS A 10 21.94 -1.99 -8.37
C LYS A 10 21.02 -2.86 -7.51
N SER A 11 19.73 -2.55 -7.48
CA SER A 11 18.74 -3.38 -6.79
C SER A 11 18.79 -4.81 -7.33
N SER A 12 18.69 -5.77 -6.41
CA SER A 12 18.67 -7.19 -6.71
C SER A 12 17.26 -7.71 -7.02
N ALA A 13 16.21 -6.92 -6.74
CA ALA A 13 14.83 -7.29 -7.02
C ALA A 13 14.61 -7.46 -8.53
N ALA A 14 13.83 -8.47 -8.93
CA ALA A 14 13.47 -8.65 -10.34
C ALA A 14 12.73 -7.43 -10.92
N VAL A 15 13.01 -7.10 -12.19
CA VAL A 15 12.29 -6.05 -12.93
C VAL A 15 10.87 -6.55 -13.27
N PRO A 16 9.83 -5.70 -13.23
CA PRO A 16 8.47 -6.09 -13.64
C PRO A 16 8.43 -6.62 -15.09
N GLU A 17 7.52 -7.56 -15.37
CA GLU A 17 7.37 -8.20 -16.69
C GLU A 17 6.81 -7.26 -17.78
N ALA A 18 6.32 -6.07 -17.43
CA ALA A 18 5.80 -5.09 -18.38
C ALA A 18 6.95 -4.35 -19.09
N LYS A 19 7.08 -4.62 -20.41
CA LYS A 19 7.92 -3.97 -21.43
C LYS A 19 9.10 -3.14 -20.89
N THR A 20 10.25 -3.79 -20.88
CA THR A 20 11.58 -3.24 -20.63
C THR A 20 11.92 -2.17 -21.67
N SER A 21 11.41 -0.96 -21.50
CA SER A 21 11.98 0.23 -22.13
C SER A 21 12.03 1.31 -21.09
N SER A 22 13.24 1.68 -20.70
CA SER A 22 13.59 2.78 -19.79
C SER A 22 13.18 4.17 -20.31
N LYS A 23 12.21 4.24 -21.24
CA LYS A 23 11.77 5.42 -21.99
C LYS A 23 10.26 5.45 -22.31
N THR A 24 9.42 4.64 -21.67
CA THR A 24 7.98 4.62 -22.02
C THR A 24 7.20 5.63 -21.18
N LYS A 25 7.12 6.87 -21.68
CA LYS A 25 6.02 7.79 -21.33
C LYS A 25 4.69 7.02 -21.43
N GLY A 26 3.85 7.10 -20.41
CA GLY A 26 2.52 6.48 -20.36
C GLY A 26 2.46 5.00 -19.93
N ALA A 27 3.58 4.35 -19.57
CA ALA A 27 3.55 3.00 -19.01
C ALA A 27 2.79 2.92 -17.68
N THR A 28 1.90 1.94 -17.56
CA THR A 28 1.18 1.63 -16.31
C THR A 28 2.11 0.89 -15.34
N TRP A 29 2.17 1.37 -14.10
CA TRP A 29 2.96 0.76 -13.03
C TRP A 29 2.49 -0.67 -12.74
N ALA A 30 3.43 -1.58 -12.52
CA ALA A 30 3.16 -2.96 -12.13
C ALA A 30 4.12 -3.41 -11.03
N PRO A 31 3.66 -4.22 -10.05
CA PRO A 31 4.50 -4.75 -9.01
C PRO A 31 5.51 -5.76 -9.58
N THR A 32 6.66 -5.89 -8.93
CA THR A 32 7.63 -6.95 -9.27
C THR A 32 7.03 -8.33 -8.95
N PRO A 33 7.46 -9.41 -9.63
CA PRO A 33 6.98 -10.77 -9.32
C PRO A 33 7.18 -11.16 -7.85
N GLU A 34 8.28 -10.71 -7.24
CA GLU A 34 8.57 -10.93 -5.82
C GLU A 34 7.64 -10.15 -4.90
N ALA A 35 7.38 -8.87 -5.19
CA ALA A 35 6.44 -8.05 -4.42
C ALA A 35 5.04 -8.66 -4.44
N LYS A 36 4.59 -9.10 -5.62
CA LYS A 36 3.30 -9.79 -5.80
C LYS A 36 3.23 -11.08 -4.98
N ARG A 37 4.27 -11.92 -5.00
CA ARG A 37 4.34 -13.14 -4.17
C ARG A 37 4.28 -12.82 -2.69
N LYS A 38 5.06 -11.84 -2.21
CA LYS A 38 5.04 -11.39 -0.81
C LYS A 38 3.67 -10.87 -0.39
N ALA A 39 3.01 -10.08 -1.25
CA ALA A 39 1.67 -9.57 -1.01
C ALA A 39 0.66 -10.72 -0.83
N VAL A 40 0.68 -11.73 -1.71
CA VAL A 40 -0.17 -12.92 -1.58
C VAL A 40 0.09 -13.66 -0.27
N THR A 41 1.35 -13.85 0.11
CA THR A 41 1.70 -14.49 1.39
C THR A 41 1.16 -13.70 2.59
N PHE A 42 1.33 -12.38 2.61
CA PHE A 42 0.80 -11.54 3.69
C PHE A 42 -0.72 -11.57 3.76
N ARG A 43 -1.43 -11.59 2.63
CA ARG A 43 -2.90 -11.74 2.61
C ARG A 43 -3.36 -13.06 3.20
N TRP A 44 -2.68 -14.16 2.88
CA TRP A 44 -2.98 -15.46 3.47
C TRP A 44 -2.74 -15.51 4.97
N ILE A 45 -1.61 -14.98 5.44
CA ILE A 45 -1.32 -14.91 6.87
C ILE A 45 -2.35 -14.03 7.59
N ALA A 46 -2.69 -12.87 7.03
CA ALA A 46 -3.73 -11.99 7.56
C ALA A 46 -5.09 -12.71 7.66
N ALA A 47 -5.50 -13.40 6.60
CA ALA A 47 -6.74 -14.18 6.57
C ALA A 47 -6.75 -15.28 7.66
N VAL A 48 -5.64 -15.97 7.89
CA VAL A 48 -5.52 -16.96 8.97
C VAL A 48 -5.63 -16.31 10.35
N LEU A 49 -4.95 -15.18 10.59
CA LEU A 49 -5.04 -14.46 11.86
C LEU A 49 -6.46 -13.99 12.14
N TRP A 50 -7.16 -13.49 11.12
CA TRP A 50 -8.57 -13.11 11.22
C TRP A 50 -9.48 -14.31 11.49
N ALA A 51 -9.25 -15.45 10.82
CA ALA A 51 -10.01 -16.67 11.09
C ALA A 51 -9.81 -17.14 12.54
N LEU A 52 -8.58 -17.06 13.06
CA LEU A 52 -8.28 -17.35 14.47
C LEU A 52 -8.96 -16.36 15.42
N ALA A 53 -9.02 -15.07 15.06
CA ALA A 53 -9.74 -14.07 15.84
C ALA A 53 -11.25 -14.39 15.92
N ILE A 54 -11.88 -14.73 14.78
CA ILE A 54 -13.30 -15.12 14.73
C ILE A 54 -13.54 -16.43 15.48
N ALA A 55 -12.65 -17.41 15.38
CA ALA A 55 -12.74 -18.65 16.17
C ALA A 55 -12.61 -18.38 17.68
N GLY A 56 -11.71 -17.46 18.06
CA GLY A 56 -11.58 -16.98 19.44
C GLY A 56 -12.85 -16.30 19.93
N GLU A 57 -13.48 -15.49 19.09
CA GLU A 57 -14.77 -14.86 19.38
C GLU A 57 -15.88 -15.90 19.58
N ALA A 58 -16.00 -16.86 18.66
CA ALA A 58 -16.97 -17.94 18.76
C ALA A 58 -16.76 -18.75 20.06
N TYR A 59 -15.51 -19.04 20.44
CA TYR A 59 -15.20 -19.70 21.71
C TYR A 59 -15.54 -18.83 22.93
N ALA A 60 -15.28 -17.52 22.89
CA ALA A 60 -15.69 -16.61 23.95
C ALA A 60 -17.23 -16.63 24.13
N ILE A 61 -17.97 -16.66 23.03
CA ILE A 61 -19.45 -16.70 23.05
C ILE A 61 -19.96 -18.06 23.54
N PHE A 62 -19.64 -19.14 22.82
CA PHE A 62 -20.24 -20.46 23.05
C PHE A 62 -19.56 -21.26 24.17
N GLY A 63 -18.32 -20.91 24.52
CA GLY A 63 -17.51 -21.62 25.52
C GLY A 63 -17.33 -20.85 26.83
N VAL A 64 -17.38 -19.52 26.83
CA VAL A 64 -17.20 -18.73 28.06
C VAL A 64 -18.51 -18.09 28.52
N LEU A 65 -19.19 -17.34 27.65
CA LEU A 65 -20.45 -16.67 28.00
C LEU A 65 -21.62 -17.63 28.21
N ALA A 66 -21.58 -18.83 27.61
CA ALA A 66 -22.61 -19.85 27.77
C ALA A 66 -22.48 -20.67 29.07
N ASN A 67 -21.37 -20.55 29.81
CA ASN A 67 -21.10 -21.33 31.01
C ASN A 67 -21.13 -20.45 32.26
N ALA A 68 -22.09 -20.72 33.16
CA ALA A 68 -22.22 -20.02 34.42
C ALA A 68 -21.49 -20.74 35.57
N PRO A 69 -20.75 -20.03 36.45
CA PRO A 69 -20.47 -18.58 36.40
C PRO A 69 -19.44 -18.22 35.32
N VAL A 70 -19.61 -17.05 34.69
CA VAL A 70 -18.73 -16.58 33.61
C VAL A 70 -17.30 -16.34 34.14
N ASN A 71 -16.32 -16.96 33.50
CA ASN A 71 -14.90 -16.74 33.81
C ASN A 71 -14.42 -15.40 33.22
N MET A 72 -14.50 -14.34 34.03
CA MET A 72 -14.14 -12.97 33.63
C MET A 72 -12.68 -12.83 33.20
N THR A 73 -11.75 -13.52 33.87
CA THR A 73 -10.33 -13.46 33.54
C THR A 73 -10.09 -14.03 32.13
N LEU A 74 -10.67 -15.20 31.84
CA LEU A 74 -10.56 -15.82 30.53
C LEU A 74 -11.22 -14.97 29.43
N LEU A 75 -12.40 -14.40 29.69
CA LEU A 75 -13.09 -13.52 28.76
C LEU A 75 -12.24 -12.31 28.38
N ILE A 76 -11.65 -11.63 29.37
CA ILE A 76 -10.79 -10.46 29.15
C ILE A 76 -9.55 -10.84 28.34
N VAL A 77 -8.90 -11.95 28.69
CA VAL A 77 -7.73 -12.45 27.93
C VAL A 77 -8.10 -12.75 26.48
N LEU A 78 -9.25 -13.39 26.23
CA LEU A 78 -9.73 -13.66 24.87
C LEU A 78 -9.97 -12.36 24.10
N ILE A 79 -10.65 -11.38 24.68
CA ILE A 79 -10.88 -10.06 24.05
C ILE A 79 -9.55 -9.43 23.60
N VAL A 80 -8.54 -9.43 24.47
CA VAL A 80 -7.22 -8.85 24.16
C VAL A 80 -6.50 -9.65 23.06
N VAL A 81 -6.54 -10.98 23.12
CA VAL A 81 -5.91 -11.86 22.10
C VAL A 81 -6.59 -11.70 20.74
N ILE A 82 -7.92 -11.68 20.68
CA ILE A 82 -8.70 -11.44 19.45
C ILE A 82 -8.29 -10.10 18.83
N GLY A 83 -8.16 -9.05 19.65
CA GLY A 83 -7.72 -7.74 19.19
C GLY A 83 -6.31 -7.70 18.66
N ALA A 84 -5.37 -8.35 19.35
CA ALA A 84 -3.99 -8.44 18.88
C ALA A 84 -3.91 -9.16 17.53
N LEU A 85 -4.65 -10.28 17.37
CA LEU A 85 -4.73 -11.01 16.10
C LEU A 85 -5.33 -10.14 14.99
N ALA A 86 -6.42 -9.42 15.26
CA ALA A 86 -7.06 -8.53 14.31
C ALA A 86 -6.12 -7.39 13.86
N ILE A 87 -5.46 -6.72 14.82
CA ILE A 87 -4.50 -5.64 14.53
C ILE A 87 -3.34 -6.15 13.68
N VAL A 88 -2.72 -7.28 14.06
CA VAL A 88 -1.59 -7.84 13.28
C VAL A 88 -2.05 -8.26 11.88
N GLY A 89 -3.23 -8.87 11.75
CA GLY A 89 -3.84 -9.18 10.46
C GLY A 89 -4.04 -7.94 9.60
N ASN A 90 -4.57 -6.87 10.17
CA ASN A 90 -4.79 -5.59 9.49
C ASN A 90 -3.45 -4.98 9.01
N LEU A 91 -2.42 -4.98 9.86
CA LEU A 91 -1.10 -4.45 9.48
C LEU A 91 -0.46 -5.25 8.32
N LEU A 92 -0.59 -6.58 8.33
CA LEU A 92 -0.11 -7.43 7.25
C LEU A 92 -0.90 -7.21 5.95
N TRP A 93 -2.22 -7.06 6.06
CA TRP A 93 -3.08 -6.76 4.92
C TRP A 93 -2.70 -5.44 4.24
N ARG A 94 -2.51 -4.37 5.04
CA ARG A 94 -2.02 -3.07 4.55
C ARG A 94 -0.66 -3.19 3.88
N LYS A 95 0.24 -3.98 4.46
CA LYS A 95 1.55 -4.22 3.85
C LYS A 95 1.43 -4.94 2.51
N ALA A 96 0.49 -5.86 2.36
CA ALA A 96 0.19 -6.51 1.09
C ALA A 96 -0.36 -5.52 0.06
N ASN A 97 -1.27 -4.63 0.47
CA ASN A 97 -1.82 -3.60 -0.41
C ASN A 97 -0.75 -2.60 -0.88
N GLN A 98 0.24 -2.29 -0.04
CA GLN A 98 1.36 -1.44 -0.46
C GLN A 98 2.21 -2.10 -1.57
N LEU A 99 2.39 -3.42 -1.52
CA LEU A 99 3.21 -4.19 -2.46
C LEU A 99 2.48 -4.53 -3.75
N ASP A 100 1.16 -4.68 -3.70
CA ASP A 100 0.31 -5.03 -4.83
C ASP A 100 -1.05 -4.31 -4.69
N PRO A 101 -1.07 -2.99 -4.94
CA PRO A 101 -2.27 -2.16 -4.83
C PRO A 101 -3.30 -2.53 -5.90
N ALA A 102 -4.58 -2.37 -5.58
CA ALA A 102 -5.65 -2.44 -6.55
C ALA A 102 -5.70 -1.20 -7.44
N SER A 103 -6.20 -1.38 -8.67
CA SER A 103 -6.58 -0.28 -9.55
C SER A 103 -7.91 0.31 -9.10
N GLU A 104 -8.04 1.64 -9.14
CA GLU A 104 -9.30 2.34 -8.87
C GLU A 104 -10.41 2.01 -9.89
N LYS A 105 -10.02 1.55 -11.08
CA LYS A 105 -10.97 1.08 -12.11
C LYS A 105 -11.70 -0.20 -11.66
N ASP A 106 -11.02 -1.06 -10.89
CA ASP A 106 -11.65 -2.22 -10.25
C ASP A 106 -12.17 -1.82 -8.87
N LYS A 107 -13.33 -1.16 -8.86
CA LYS A 107 -13.96 -0.63 -7.64
C LYS A 107 -14.16 -1.70 -6.57
N PHE A 108 -14.47 -2.94 -6.96
CA PHE A 108 -14.71 -4.02 -6.02
C PHE A 108 -13.40 -4.42 -5.31
N ARG A 109 -12.34 -4.73 -6.07
CA ARG A 109 -11.05 -5.09 -5.48
C ARG A 109 -10.46 -3.95 -4.67
N PHE A 110 -10.58 -2.71 -5.17
CA PHE A 110 -10.13 -1.52 -4.46
C PHE A 110 -10.87 -1.35 -3.13
N TRP A 111 -12.19 -1.45 -3.12
CA TRP A 111 -12.97 -1.36 -1.89
C TRP A 111 -12.66 -2.49 -0.90
N VAL A 112 -12.61 -3.74 -1.37
CA VAL A 112 -12.28 -4.89 -0.50
C VAL A 112 -10.89 -4.71 0.11
N GLN A 113 -9.88 -4.39 -0.70
CA GLN A 113 -8.52 -4.22 -0.18
C GLN A 113 -8.45 -3.12 0.89
N ASN A 114 -9.22 -2.05 0.75
CA ASN A 114 -9.16 -0.90 1.64
C ASN A 114 -10.02 -1.03 2.91
N GLN A 115 -11.10 -1.80 2.86
CA GLN A 115 -12.09 -1.86 3.93
C GLN A 115 -12.18 -3.22 4.63
N LEU A 116 -11.61 -4.29 4.05
CA LEU A 116 -11.78 -5.65 4.58
C LEU A 116 -11.31 -5.79 6.03
N GLY A 117 -10.17 -5.21 6.40
CA GLY A 117 -9.66 -5.31 7.78
C GLY A 117 -10.64 -4.72 8.82
N ALA A 118 -11.25 -3.57 8.51
CA ALA A 118 -12.25 -2.94 9.36
C ALA A 118 -13.53 -3.78 9.47
N ILE A 119 -14.01 -4.32 8.34
CA ILE A 119 -15.21 -5.17 8.28
C ILE A 119 -15.01 -6.44 9.12
N ILE A 120 -13.87 -7.13 8.94
CA ILE A 120 -13.57 -8.34 9.69
C ILE A 120 -13.42 -8.05 11.19
N THR A 121 -12.81 -6.92 11.54
CA THR A 121 -12.75 -6.49 12.94
C THR A 121 -14.14 -6.27 13.54
N MET A 122 -15.06 -5.65 12.79
CA MET A 122 -16.44 -5.47 13.23
C MET A 122 -17.13 -6.82 13.45
N ILE A 123 -16.92 -7.78 12.55
CA ILE A 123 -17.44 -9.15 12.69
C ILE A 123 -16.87 -9.82 13.94
N ALA A 124 -15.57 -9.67 14.23
CA ALA A 124 -14.88 -10.34 15.33
C ALA A 124 -15.17 -9.79 16.74
N PHE A 125 -15.80 -8.61 16.84
CA PHE A 125 -16.04 -7.94 18.12
C PHE A 125 -17.51 -7.62 18.39
N LEU A 126 -18.29 -7.24 17.37
CA LEU A 126 -19.64 -6.72 17.58
C LEU A 126 -20.59 -7.79 18.16
N PRO A 127 -20.67 -9.02 17.62
CA PRO A 127 -21.48 -10.08 18.22
C PRO A 127 -21.10 -10.36 19.68
N LEU A 128 -19.81 -10.49 19.98
CA LEU A 128 -19.34 -10.70 21.35
C LEU A 128 -19.75 -9.56 22.30
N VAL A 129 -19.56 -8.30 21.90
CA VAL A 129 -19.93 -7.14 22.73
C VAL A 129 -21.44 -7.11 22.99
N VAL A 130 -22.26 -7.34 21.96
CA VAL A 130 -23.72 -7.40 22.12
C VAL A 130 -24.10 -8.50 23.11
N LEU A 131 -23.51 -9.69 22.99
CA LEU A 131 -23.80 -10.82 23.86
C LEU A 131 -23.34 -10.61 25.30
N ILE A 132 -22.22 -9.92 25.54
CA ILE A 132 -21.81 -9.48 26.89
C ILE A 132 -22.91 -8.63 27.53
N LEU A 133 -23.43 -7.63 26.80
CA LEU A 133 -24.41 -6.69 27.34
C LEU A 133 -25.75 -7.36 27.69
N VAL A 134 -26.17 -8.35 26.91
CA VAL A 134 -27.45 -9.06 27.14
C VAL A 134 -27.33 -10.33 27.99
N ASN A 135 -26.11 -10.76 28.35
CA ASN A 135 -25.89 -11.97 29.14
C ASN A 135 -26.58 -11.86 30.52
N LYS A 136 -27.35 -12.87 30.94
CA LYS A 136 -28.09 -12.83 32.22
C LYS A 136 -27.25 -13.24 33.42
N ASP A 137 -26.18 -13.99 33.19
CA ASP A 137 -25.30 -14.55 34.21
C ASP A 137 -24.14 -13.60 34.59
N MET A 138 -24.15 -12.39 34.03
CA MET A 138 -23.21 -11.32 34.35
C MET A 138 -23.91 -10.17 35.07
N ASP A 139 -23.31 -9.67 36.15
CA ASP A 139 -23.80 -8.48 36.84
C ASP A 139 -23.49 -7.17 36.06
N PRO A 140 -24.15 -6.04 36.37
CA PRO A 140 -23.92 -4.78 35.66
C PRO A 140 -22.46 -4.29 35.66
N LYS A 141 -21.68 -4.55 36.71
CA LYS A 141 -20.27 -4.15 36.79
C LYS A 141 -19.42 -5.03 35.87
N GLN A 142 -19.65 -6.34 35.85
CA GLN A 142 -18.95 -7.26 34.96
C GLN A 142 -19.18 -6.92 33.48
N LYS A 143 -20.43 -6.65 33.10
CA LYS A 143 -20.78 -6.20 31.73
C LYS A 143 -20.08 -4.90 31.37
N THR A 144 -20.09 -3.94 32.28
CA THR A 144 -19.44 -2.64 32.08
C THR A 144 -17.93 -2.83 31.87
N ILE A 145 -17.26 -3.61 32.73
CA ILE A 145 -15.81 -3.86 32.63
C ILE A 145 -15.47 -4.53 31.29
N ALA A 146 -16.14 -5.63 30.95
CA ALA A 146 -15.84 -6.38 29.73
C ALA A 146 -16.12 -5.55 28.46
N THR A 147 -17.20 -4.77 28.44
CA THR A 147 -17.55 -3.90 27.30
C THR A 147 -16.54 -2.77 27.13
N VAL A 148 -16.10 -2.13 28.22
CA VAL A 148 -15.08 -1.07 28.16
C VAL A 148 -13.75 -1.61 27.64
N ILE A 149 -13.32 -2.78 28.12
CA ILE A 149 -12.09 -3.42 27.62
C ILE A 149 -12.25 -3.78 26.14
N ALA A 150 -13.38 -4.36 25.75
CA ALA A 150 -13.66 -4.68 24.35
C ALA A 150 -13.62 -3.42 23.47
N ALA A 151 -14.16 -2.29 23.91
CA ALA A 151 -14.10 -1.04 23.17
C ALA A 151 -12.66 -0.51 23.04
N ILE A 152 -11.87 -0.53 24.12
CA ILE A 152 -10.45 -0.11 24.11
C ILE A 152 -9.63 -0.93 23.11
N VAL A 153 -9.97 -2.20 22.92
CA VAL A 153 -9.28 -3.11 22.00
C VAL A 153 -9.84 -3.00 20.56
N ALA A 154 -11.16 -2.97 20.41
CA ALA A 154 -11.83 -2.99 19.12
C ALA A 154 -11.64 -1.69 18.33
N ILE A 155 -11.60 -0.53 19.00
CA ILE A 155 -11.43 0.76 18.32
C ILE A 155 -10.07 0.85 17.60
N PRO A 156 -8.91 0.59 18.23
CA PRO A 156 -7.63 0.51 17.53
C PRO A 156 -7.61 -0.55 16.43
N ALA A 157 -8.21 -1.72 16.67
CA ALA A 157 -8.31 -2.75 15.65
C ALA A 157 -9.09 -2.26 14.42
N PHE A 158 -10.22 -1.57 14.62
CA PHE A 158 -11.03 -1.03 13.54
C PHE A 158 -10.28 0.05 12.76
N ILE A 159 -9.67 1.01 13.46
CA ILE A 159 -8.90 2.10 12.84
C ILE A 159 -7.73 1.54 12.03
N THR A 160 -7.01 0.53 12.54
CA THR A 160 -5.91 -0.09 11.79
C THR A 160 -6.39 -0.91 10.59
N GLY A 161 -7.63 -1.38 10.61
CA GLY A 161 -8.25 -2.11 9.49
C GLY A 161 -8.90 -1.21 8.43
N ALA A 162 -9.15 0.06 8.75
CA ALA A 162 -9.74 1.04 7.83
C ALA A 162 -8.63 1.78 7.07
N GLU A 163 -8.34 1.36 5.84
CA GLU A 163 -7.31 1.99 5.01
C GLU A 163 -7.95 3.08 4.13
N LEU A 164 -7.86 4.32 4.60
CA LEU A 164 -8.47 5.49 3.93
C LEU A 164 -7.55 6.16 2.89
N ASN A 165 -6.23 5.91 2.99
CA ASN A 165 -5.21 6.48 2.11
C ASN A 165 -4.39 5.34 1.46
N SER A 166 -5.02 4.57 0.58
CA SER A 166 -4.36 3.52 -0.18
C SER A 166 -3.75 4.07 -1.47
N ASN A 167 -2.53 3.65 -1.80
CA ASN A 167 -2.00 3.88 -3.14
C ASN A 167 -2.79 3.03 -4.14
N SER A 168 -3.20 3.62 -5.26
CA SER A 168 -3.75 2.89 -6.40
C SER A 168 -2.70 2.67 -7.48
N VAL A 169 -2.96 1.74 -8.40
CA VAL A 169 -2.09 1.54 -9.58
C VAL A 169 -1.98 2.84 -10.39
N GLU A 170 -3.04 3.63 -10.46
CA GLU A 170 -3.11 4.91 -11.16
C GLU A 170 -2.22 5.95 -10.49
N GLN A 171 -2.28 6.07 -9.16
CA GLN A 171 -1.39 6.96 -8.41
C GLN A 171 0.08 6.56 -8.56
N MET A 172 0.38 5.26 -8.48
CA MET A 172 1.76 4.76 -8.68
C MET A 172 2.25 4.99 -10.11
N SER A 173 1.36 4.85 -11.10
CA SER A 173 1.67 5.17 -12.49
C SER A 173 1.94 6.66 -12.65
N ALA A 174 1.12 7.53 -12.06
CA ALA A 174 1.32 8.98 -12.12
C ALA A 174 2.65 9.42 -11.46
N GLU A 175 2.98 8.87 -10.29
CA GLU A 175 4.26 9.10 -9.63
C GLU A 175 5.44 8.62 -10.49
N GLN A 176 5.32 7.44 -11.10
CA GLN A 176 6.34 6.90 -12.01
C GLN A 176 6.53 7.78 -13.24
N GLN A 177 5.44 8.22 -13.86
CA GLN A 177 5.50 9.12 -15.01
C GLN A 177 6.08 10.49 -14.64
N GLN A 178 5.81 11.01 -13.44
CA GLN A 178 6.42 12.24 -12.97
C GLN A 178 7.94 12.11 -12.88
N ILE A 179 8.44 11.03 -12.29
CA ILE A 179 9.88 10.81 -12.17
C ILE A 179 10.54 10.63 -13.55
N ILE A 180 9.89 9.90 -14.46
CA ILE A 180 10.37 9.74 -15.85
C ILE A 180 10.39 11.10 -16.56
N ALA A 181 9.39 11.96 -16.35
CA ALA A 181 9.35 13.30 -16.95
C ALA A 181 10.46 14.22 -16.40
N ILE A 182 10.77 14.14 -15.11
CA ILE A 182 11.83 14.94 -14.46
C ILE A 182 13.23 14.46 -14.86
N THR A 183 13.46 13.14 -14.82
CA THR A 183 14.81 12.54 -14.92
C THR A 183 15.11 11.91 -16.27
N GLY A 184 14.10 11.68 -17.10
CA GLY A 184 14.18 10.98 -18.37
C GLY A 184 14.18 9.45 -18.29
N VAL A 185 14.20 8.87 -17.08
CA VAL A 185 14.30 7.42 -16.85
C VAL A 185 13.50 6.96 -15.62
N ASP A 186 13.13 5.69 -15.56
CA ASP A 186 12.59 5.06 -14.36
C ASP A 186 13.75 4.53 -13.49
N GLU A 187 14.55 5.44 -12.94
CA GLU A 187 15.64 5.13 -12.01
C GLU A 187 15.55 6.07 -10.79
N VAL A 188 15.49 5.47 -9.61
CA VAL A 188 15.46 6.15 -8.31
C VAL A 188 16.49 5.53 -7.38
N PHE A 189 16.85 6.27 -6.33
CA PHE A 189 17.91 5.93 -5.40
C PHE A 189 17.34 5.83 -3.98
N TRP A 190 17.74 4.82 -3.21
CA TRP A 190 17.29 4.67 -1.83
C TRP A 190 18.34 3.97 -0.98
N THR A 191 18.12 3.98 0.32
CA THR A 191 19.01 3.34 1.29
C THR A 191 18.27 2.20 1.98
N LYS A 192 19.00 1.30 2.63
CA LYS A 192 18.38 0.18 3.36
C LYS A 192 17.50 0.66 4.51
N SER A 193 17.95 1.67 5.25
CA SER A 193 17.27 2.31 6.39
C SER A 193 16.15 3.28 5.99
N GLY A 194 16.24 3.89 4.80
CA GLY A 194 15.30 4.91 4.32
C GLY A 194 13.89 4.36 4.09
N LYS A 195 12.88 5.23 4.21
CA LYS A 195 11.47 4.88 3.91
C LYS A 195 11.02 5.34 2.53
N VAL A 196 11.78 6.23 1.90
CA VAL A 196 11.45 6.83 0.60
C VAL A 196 12.60 6.60 -0.38
N TYR A 197 12.32 6.77 -1.67
CA TYR A 197 13.34 6.88 -2.70
C TYR A 197 13.58 8.34 -3.08
N HIS A 198 14.66 8.58 -3.81
CA HIS A 198 15.21 9.89 -4.16
C HIS A 198 15.54 9.96 -5.65
N LEU A 199 15.58 11.17 -6.21
CA LEU A 199 15.71 11.38 -7.65
C LEU A 199 17.13 11.14 -8.18
N CYS A 200 18.16 11.38 -7.36
CA CYS A 200 19.55 11.16 -7.75
C CYS A 200 20.41 10.71 -6.57
N GLN A 201 21.59 10.17 -6.87
CA GLN A 201 22.58 9.76 -5.87
C GLN A 201 23.11 10.94 -5.04
N ASP A 202 23.12 12.15 -5.59
CA ASP A 202 23.70 13.35 -4.98
C ASP A 202 22.70 14.10 -4.08
N ALA A 203 21.44 13.64 -4.04
CA ALA A 203 20.42 14.19 -3.17
C ALA A 203 20.90 14.18 -1.72
N HIS A 204 20.68 15.29 -1.00
CA HIS A 204 21.18 15.42 0.37
C HIS A 204 20.60 14.33 1.28
N TYR A 205 19.32 14.03 1.15
CA TYR A 205 18.62 13.08 2.01
C TYR A 205 19.09 11.63 1.86
N VAL A 206 19.37 11.16 0.63
CA VAL A 206 19.92 9.80 0.44
C VAL A 206 21.34 9.69 1.02
N ASN A 207 22.10 10.79 1.00
CA ASN A 207 23.44 10.86 1.56
C ASN A 207 23.49 10.99 3.08
N ILE A 208 22.43 11.42 3.76
CA ILE A 208 22.39 11.31 5.23
C ILE A 208 21.83 9.96 5.66
N ASP A 209 20.89 9.38 4.89
CA ASP A 209 20.22 8.13 5.25
C ASP A 209 21.09 6.90 5.02
N SER A 210 22.10 6.98 4.14
CA SER A 210 23.02 5.87 3.84
C SER A 210 24.14 5.78 4.89
N ALA A 211 23.75 5.47 6.13
CA ALA A 211 24.67 5.32 7.25
C ALA A 211 25.65 4.14 7.09
N ASP A 212 25.29 3.18 6.23
CA ASP A 212 26.08 2.02 5.84
C ASP A 212 27.03 2.29 4.65
N GLY A 213 27.01 3.50 4.09
CA GLY A 213 27.83 3.89 2.94
C GLY A 213 27.37 3.30 1.61
N GLU A 214 26.22 2.59 1.57
CA GLU A 214 25.64 2.03 0.35
C GLU A 214 24.34 2.72 -0.05
N ILE A 215 24.22 3.07 -1.34
CA ILE A 215 22.99 3.57 -1.95
C ILE A 215 22.53 2.55 -2.98
N THR A 216 21.30 2.10 -2.88
CA THR A 216 20.69 1.22 -3.89
C THR A 216 20.03 2.05 -4.98
N LYS A 217 20.15 1.62 -6.24
CA LYS A 217 19.47 2.22 -7.38
C LYS A 217 18.65 1.19 -8.16
N GLY A 218 17.54 1.63 -8.74
CA GLY A 218 16.65 0.77 -9.53
C GLY A 218 15.35 1.49 -9.88
N SER A 219 14.37 0.76 -10.41
CA SER A 219 13.07 1.33 -10.76
C SER A 219 12.19 1.60 -9.54
N ILE A 220 11.14 2.39 -9.71
CA ILE A 220 10.15 2.67 -8.65
C ILE A 220 9.46 1.38 -8.19
N ALA A 221 9.20 0.43 -9.09
CA ALA A 221 8.65 -0.87 -8.73
C ALA A 221 9.61 -1.68 -7.83
N GLN A 222 10.92 -1.63 -8.08
CA GLN A 222 11.92 -2.28 -7.23
C GLN A 222 12.01 -1.59 -5.86
N ALA A 223 12.00 -0.26 -5.84
CA ALA A 223 11.97 0.51 -4.59
C ALA A 223 10.73 0.16 -3.75
N ASN A 224 9.54 0.08 -4.38
CA ASN A 224 8.30 -0.34 -3.72
C ASN A 224 8.39 -1.77 -3.16
N ALA A 225 8.97 -2.71 -3.93
CA ALA A 225 9.18 -4.09 -3.49
C ALA A 225 10.05 -4.20 -2.22
N GLU A 226 10.96 -3.24 -2.03
CA GLU A 226 11.80 -3.09 -0.83
C GLU A 226 11.14 -2.21 0.26
N GLY A 227 9.88 -1.83 0.08
CA GLY A 227 9.09 -1.05 1.02
C GLY A 227 9.36 0.44 1.01
N LYS A 228 9.99 0.97 -0.04
CA LYS A 228 10.20 2.41 -0.25
C LYS A 228 8.97 3.00 -0.93
N ARG A 229 8.62 4.22 -0.57
CA ARG A 229 7.48 4.97 -1.16
C ARG A 229 7.96 6.27 -1.78
N ALA A 230 7.12 6.91 -2.59
CA ALA A 230 7.41 8.24 -3.10
C ALA A 230 7.67 9.23 -1.93
N PRO A 231 8.67 10.12 -2.08
CA PRO A 231 8.86 11.23 -1.17
C PRO A 231 7.75 12.28 -1.36
N ALA A 232 7.65 13.23 -0.43
CA ALA A 232 6.69 14.33 -0.58
C ALA A 232 7.08 15.22 -1.78
N GLN A 233 6.10 15.84 -2.44
CA GLN A 233 6.34 16.72 -3.59
C GLN A 233 7.34 17.85 -3.31
N GLN A 234 7.33 18.40 -2.08
CA GLN A 234 8.32 19.39 -1.66
C GLN A 234 9.75 18.83 -1.67
N THR A 235 9.93 17.57 -1.25
CA THR A 235 11.22 16.87 -1.30
C THR A 235 11.65 16.64 -2.75
N ILE A 236 10.73 16.20 -3.62
CA ILE A 236 11.00 16.05 -5.06
C ILE A 236 11.51 17.38 -5.63
N LYS A 237 10.83 18.50 -5.38
CA LYS A 237 11.25 19.83 -5.83
C LYS A 237 12.64 20.22 -5.33
N THR A 238 12.92 19.99 -4.04
CA THR A 238 14.24 20.27 -3.46
C THR A 238 15.32 19.41 -4.13
N GLU A 239 15.05 18.13 -4.35
CA GLU A 239 15.99 17.22 -4.98
C GLU A 239 16.20 17.53 -6.47
N SER A 240 15.14 17.87 -7.22
CA SER A 240 15.27 18.31 -8.62
C SER A 240 16.29 19.43 -8.74
N ASN A 241 16.22 20.45 -7.87
CA ASN A 241 17.20 21.54 -7.87
C ASN A 241 18.62 21.09 -7.51
N GLN A 242 18.78 20.17 -6.56
CA GLN A 242 20.08 19.62 -6.16
C GLN A 242 20.71 18.76 -7.26
N CYS A 243 19.87 18.01 -7.98
CA CYS A 243 20.26 17.06 -9.01
C CYS A 243 20.37 17.70 -10.40
N GLY A 244 20.02 18.98 -10.55
CA GLY A 244 20.04 19.68 -11.83
C GLY A 244 18.89 19.31 -12.78
N PHE A 245 17.77 18.81 -12.25
CA PHE A 245 16.55 18.54 -13.01
C PHE A 245 15.55 19.69 -12.91
N THR A 246 14.75 19.86 -13.95
CA THR A 246 13.57 20.73 -13.90
C THR A 246 12.45 20.00 -13.19
N TYR A 247 12.00 20.56 -12.07
CA TYR A 247 10.83 20.03 -11.37
C TYR A 247 9.57 20.25 -12.22
N VAL A 248 8.80 19.19 -12.42
CA VAL A 248 7.45 19.24 -12.99
C VAL A 248 6.48 18.63 -11.99
N THR A 249 5.29 19.22 -11.89
CA THR A 249 4.21 18.75 -11.02
C THR A 249 3.52 17.53 -11.64
N PRO A 250 2.83 16.71 -10.83
CA PRO A 250 2.04 15.59 -11.35
C PRO A 250 0.92 16.03 -12.31
N GLU A 251 0.37 17.24 -12.11
CA GLU A 251 -0.67 17.80 -12.96
C GLU A 251 -0.13 18.15 -14.35
N GLU A 252 1.01 18.85 -14.43
CA GLU A 252 1.65 19.19 -15.71
C GLU A 252 2.01 17.94 -16.50
N VAL A 253 2.50 16.90 -15.83
CA VAL A 253 2.80 15.61 -16.47
C VAL A 253 1.52 14.93 -16.97
N ARG A 254 0.43 15.00 -16.20
CA ARG A 254 -0.86 14.47 -16.61
C ARG A 254 -1.40 15.21 -17.84
N GLN A 255 -1.29 16.54 -17.86
CA GLN A 255 -1.72 17.34 -19.01
C GLN A 255 -0.87 17.01 -20.25
N GLN A 256 0.45 16.93 -20.09
CA GLN A 256 1.34 16.59 -21.20
C GLN A 256 1.09 15.19 -21.76
N LEU A 257 0.72 14.22 -20.92
CA LEU A 257 0.31 12.90 -21.39
C LEU A 257 -1.03 12.93 -22.14
N LEU A 258 -1.96 13.81 -21.76
CA LEU A 258 -3.23 13.98 -22.47
C LEU A 258 -3.01 14.63 -23.84
N ASP A 259 -2.23 15.71 -23.90
CA ASP A 259 -1.90 16.42 -25.13
C ASP A 259 -1.11 15.51 -26.11
N ASP A 260 -0.14 14.72 -25.61
CA ASP A 260 0.59 13.71 -26.40
C ASP A 260 -0.34 12.59 -26.95
N THR A 261 -1.54 12.39 -26.38
CA THR A 261 -2.51 11.38 -26.85
C THR A 261 -3.43 11.93 -27.95
N ASP A 262 -3.76 13.22 -27.90
CA ASP A 262 -4.60 13.89 -28.91
C ASP A 262 -3.84 14.07 -30.25
N ASP A 263 -2.52 14.31 -30.20
CA ASP A 263 -1.64 14.43 -31.38
C ASP A 263 -1.47 13.10 -32.16
N VAL A 264 -1.71 11.95 -31.50
CA VAL A 264 -1.71 10.62 -32.14
C VAL A 264 -3.04 10.32 -32.82
N THR A 265 -4.14 10.96 -32.40
CA THR A 265 -5.45 10.77 -33.03
C THR A 265 -5.66 11.60 -34.30
N ASP A 266 -4.95 12.71 -34.47
CA ASP A 266 -5.02 13.53 -35.69
C ASP A 266 -4.26 12.92 -36.88
N ASP A 267 -3.23 12.08 -36.65
CA ASP A 267 -2.46 11.41 -37.71
C ASP A 267 -3.15 10.14 -38.27
N ALA A 268 -4.27 9.71 -37.67
CA ALA A 268 -5.03 8.53 -38.10
C ALA A 268 -6.24 8.84 -39.00
N THR A 269 -6.52 10.13 -39.27
CA THR A 269 -7.69 10.55 -40.06
C THR A 269 -7.41 10.96 -41.50
N ASP A 270 -6.15 10.96 -41.95
CA ASP A 270 -5.79 11.44 -43.29
C ASP A 270 -5.56 10.33 -44.36
N ASP A 271 -5.63 9.04 -44.01
CA ASP A 271 -5.37 7.93 -44.97
C ASP A 271 -6.63 7.23 -45.54
N GLU A 272 -7.86 7.72 -45.29
CA GLU A 272 -9.10 7.12 -45.83
C GLU A 272 -9.92 8.05 -46.74
N VAL A 273 -9.31 8.89 -47.60
CA VAL A 273 -10.08 9.51 -48.71
C VAL A 273 -9.23 9.77 -49.96
N GLU A 274 -8.65 8.74 -50.60
CA GLU A 274 -8.28 8.88 -52.02
C GLU A 274 -8.14 7.53 -52.72
N GLU A 275 -9.24 6.82 -53.01
CA GLU A 275 -9.25 5.84 -54.12
C GLU A 275 -10.69 5.41 -54.50
N THR A 276 -11.52 6.30 -55.04
CA THR A 276 -12.61 5.88 -55.95
C THR A 276 -12.97 6.98 -56.97
N GLU A 277 -12.02 7.41 -57.80
CA GLU A 277 -12.35 7.96 -59.13
C GLU A 277 -11.24 7.61 -60.13
N SER A 278 -11.30 6.42 -60.74
CA SER A 278 -11.14 6.28 -62.18
C SER A 278 -11.26 4.81 -62.61
N GLU A 279 -11.76 4.64 -63.84
CA GLU A 279 -11.80 3.44 -64.67
C GLU A 279 -13.03 2.51 -64.54
N GLY A 280 -13.93 2.63 -65.53
CA GLY A 280 -14.53 1.46 -66.20
C GLY A 280 -16.03 1.31 -66.12
#